data_AF-A0A9D1TI22-F1
#
_entry.id   AF-A0A9D1TI22-F1
#
_cell.length_a   1.000
_cell.length_b   1.000
_cell.length_c   1.000
_cell.angle_alpha   90.00
_cell.angle_beta   90.00
_cell.angle_gamma   90.00
#
_symmetry.space_group_name_H-M   'P 1'
#
loop_
_entity.id
_entity.type
_entity.pdbx_description
1 polymer ?
#
loop_
_entity_poly.entity_id
_entity_poly.type
_entity_poly.pdbx_seq_one_letter_code
_entity_poly.pdbx_strand_id
1 'polypeptide(L)'
;MSKSKKRKFKHHGRSARMTLMDELTKRKLVYEGVEKTSTDIALKIKIDRSNQKALWLAIVAVNDAYGFGSKRIQPFINSLLSISKEYQKMKTDNDEEYADEKLRMKVEQITDTKIDYLYEDEMKAAHKRYLEQVKEHEEV
;
A
#
# COMPACT_ATOMS: atom_id res chain seq x y z
N MET A 1 -36.07 30.14 40.01
CA MET A 1 -35.00 29.33 40.63
C MET A 1 -34.90 27.99 39.88
N SER A 2 -34.05 27.89 38.84
CA SER A 2 -33.86 26.64 38.09
C SER A 2 -32.59 25.93 38.57
N LYS A 3 -32.72 24.72 39.15
CA LYS A 3 -31.60 23.93 39.67
C LYS A 3 -31.02 23.06 38.54
N SER A 4 -29.80 23.40 38.11
CA SER A 4 -29.02 22.65 37.12
C SER A 4 -28.66 21.24 37.62
N LYS A 5 -29.00 20.22 36.83
CA LYS A 5 -28.72 18.80 37.11
C LYS A 5 -27.28 18.48 36.68
N LYS A 6 -26.34 18.45 37.63
CA LYS A 6 -24.94 18.02 37.37
C LYS A 6 -24.93 16.56 36.87
N ARG A 7 -24.49 16.34 35.63
CA ARG A 7 -24.25 15.00 35.06
C ARG A 7 -23.07 14.36 35.80
N LYS A 8 -23.31 13.25 36.50
CA LYS A 8 -22.25 12.44 37.12
C LYS A 8 -21.46 11.74 36.02
N PHE A 9 -20.19 12.09 35.84
CA PHE A 9 -19.28 11.34 34.98
C PHE A 9 -19.09 9.95 35.59
N LYS A 10 -19.43 8.89 34.85
CA LYS A 10 -19.14 7.51 35.25
C LYS A 10 -17.63 7.30 35.16
N HIS A 11 -16.96 7.22 36.31
CA HIS A 11 -15.58 6.74 36.35
C HIS A 11 -15.55 5.30 35.84
N HIS A 12 -14.84 5.07 34.74
CA HIS A 12 -14.62 3.74 34.17
C HIS A 12 -13.61 3.01 35.05
N GLY A 13 -14.06 2.53 36.20
CA GLY A 13 -13.28 1.64 37.05
C GLY A 13 -13.06 0.28 36.38
N ARG A 14 -11.97 -0.39 36.76
CA ARG A 14 -11.58 -1.73 36.32
C ARG A 14 -12.78 -2.69 36.36
N SER A 15 -13.05 -3.41 35.27
CA SER A 15 -14.11 -4.42 35.29
C SER A 15 -13.69 -5.58 36.19
N ALA A 16 -14.65 -6.19 36.89
CA ALA A 16 -14.40 -7.18 37.95
C ALA A 16 -13.66 -8.47 37.51
N ARG A 17 -13.31 -8.61 36.23
CA ARG A 17 -12.58 -9.76 35.67
C ARG A 17 -11.22 -9.41 35.05
N MET A 18 -10.81 -8.14 35.02
CA MET A 18 -9.60 -7.72 34.31
C MET A 18 -8.47 -7.42 35.29
N THR A 19 -7.37 -8.17 35.22
CA THR A 19 -6.24 -8.07 36.16
C THR A 19 -5.38 -6.83 35.90
N LEU A 20 -4.61 -6.40 36.91
CA LEU A 20 -3.32 -5.68 36.79
C LEU A 20 -2.77 -5.55 35.36
N MET A 21 -2.27 -6.70 34.98
CA MET A 21 -1.49 -6.98 33.80
C MET A 21 -2.33 -6.89 32.53
N ASP A 22 -3.58 -7.36 32.55
CA ASP A 22 -4.46 -7.31 31.39
C ASP A 22 -4.70 -5.87 30.91
N GLU A 23 -4.83 -4.93 31.85
CA GLU A 23 -5.00 -3.51 31.53
C GLU A 23 -3.72 -2.90 30.94
N LEU A 24 -2.56 -3.24 31.49
CA LEU A 24 -1.27 -2.79 30.97
C LEU A 24 -0.99 -3.38 29.59
N THR A 25 -1.28 -4.66 29.39
CA THR A 25 -1.17 -5.35 28.10
C THR A 25 -2.08 -4.70 27.06
N LYS A 26 -3.34 -4.41 27.42
CA LYS A 26 -4.25 -3.70 26.52
C LYS A 26 -3.74 -2.31 26.14
N ARG A 27 -3.20 -1.55 27.09
CA ARG A 27 -2.61 -0.22 26.81
C ARG A 27 -1.39 -0.34 25.90
N LYS A 28 -0.50 -1.30 26.16
CA LYS A 28 0.67 -1.57 25.34
C LYS A 28 0.29 -1.90 23.89
N LEU A 29 -0.70 -2.79 23.70
CA LEU A 29 -1.22 -3.14 22.37
C LEU A 29 -1.80 -1.92 21.63
N VAL A 30 -2.48 -1.02 22.34
CA VAL A 30 -2.98 0.23 21.75
C VAL A 30 -1.83 1.14 21.32
N TYR A 31 -0.81 1.33 22.16
CA TYR A 31 0.36 2.12 21.80
C TYR A 31 1.12 1.53 20.60
N GLU A 32 1.38 0.23 20.61
CA GLU A 32 2.02 -0.48 19.50
C GLU A 32 1.18 -0.37 18.21
N GLY A 33 -0.15 -0.45 18.31
CA GLY A 33 -1.05 -0.23 17.17
C GLY A 33 -1.01 1.19 16.62
N VAL A 34 -0.94 2.21 17.49
CA VAL A 34 -0.81 3.62 17.07
C VAL A 34 0.56 3.88 16.44
N GLU A 35 1.62 3.28 16.98
CA GLU A 35 2.96 3.41 16.42
C GLU A 35 3.05 2.76 15.04
N LYS A 36 2.58 1.51 14.89
CA LYS A 36 2.54 0.80 13.60
C LYS A 36 1.74 1.55 12.54
N THR A 37 0.55 2.04 12.88
CA THR A 37 -0.26 2.84 11.93
C THR A 37 0.42 4.14 11.55
N SER A 38 1.10 4.80 12.48
CA SER A 38 1.87 6.01 12.19
C SER A 38 3.06 5.73 11.27
N THR A 39 3.77 4.61 11.48
CA THR A 39 4.86 4.18 10.59
C THR A 39 4.34 3.83 9.20
N ASP A 40 3.20 3.14 9.10
CA ASP A 40 2.60 2.76 7.82
C ASP A 40 2.16 3.99 7.02
N ILE A 41 1.55 4.98 7.67
CA ILE A 41 1.19 6.26 7.04
C ILE A 41 2.44 6.99 6.56
N ALA A 42 3.49 7.04 7.39
CA ALA A 42 4.74 7.69 7.00
C ALA A 42 5.43 6.98 5.82
N LEU A 43 5.38 5.65 5.77
CA LEU A 43 5.88 4.86 4.64
C LEU A 43 5.06 5.12 3.38
N LYS A 44 3.73 5.13 3.47
CA LYS A 44 2.85 5.45 2.33
C LYS A 44 3.17 6.82 1.74
N ILE A 45 3.31 7.86 2.58
CA ILE A 45 3.66 9.21 2.14
C ILE A 45 5.02 9.23 1.43
N LYS A 46 6.00 8.46 1.92
CA LYS A 46 7.32 8.35 1.27
C LYS A 46 7.21 7.69 -0.11
N ILE A 47 6.44 6.61 -0.21
CA ILE A 47 6.20 5.90 -1.47
C ILE A 47 5.49 6.81 -2.46
N ASP A 48 4.41 7.49 -2.05
CA ASP A 48 3.66 8.43 -2.90
C ASP A 48 4.56 9.57 -3.40
N ARG A 49 5.43 10.11 -2.54
CA ARG A 49 6.41 11.13 -2.93
C ARG A 49 7.43 10.58 -3.92
N SER A 50 7.88 9.34 -3.75
CA SER A 50 8.79 8.69 -4.70
C SER A 50 8.13 8.50 -6.06
N ASN A 51 6.88 8.03 -6.08
CA ASN A 51 6.10 7.83 -7.30
C ASN A 51 5.84 9.16 -8.03
N GLN A 52 5.53 10.23 -7.30
CA GLN A 52 5.37 11.56 -7.87
C GLN A 52 6.66 12.06 -8.55
N LYS A 53 7.81 11.85 -7.91
CA LYS A 53 9.12 12.19 -8.49
C LYS A 53 9.41 11.37 -9.74
N ALA A 54 9.13 10.07 -9.73
CA ALA A 54 9.32 9.21 -10.89
C ALA A 54 8.48 9.70 -12.09
N LEU A 55 7.24 10.11 -11.86
CA LEU A 55 6.38 10.69 -12.90
C LEU A 55 6.95 12.01 -13.45
N TRP A 56 7.45 12.89 -12.59
CA TRP A 56 8.08 14.13 -13.05
C TRP A 56 9.33 13.86 -13.90
N LEU A 57 10.18 12.92 -13.47
CA LEU A 57 11.36 12.52 -14.24
C LEU A 57 10.98 11.95 -15.60
N ALA A 58 9.92 11.13 -15.68
CA ALA A 58 9.43 10.61 -16.96
C ALA A 58 8.98 11.74 -17.90
N ILE A 59 8.27 12.75 -17.39
CA ILE A 59 7.83 13.90 -18.21
C ILE A 59 9.03 14.70 -18.73
N VAL A 60 10.05 14.94 -17.88
CA VAL A 60 11.28 15.61 -18.30
C VAL A 60 12.01 14.79 -19.36
N ALA A 61 12.17 13.47 -19.17
CA ALA A 61 12.79 12.59 -20.14
C ALA A 61 12.05 12.58 -21.50
N VAL A 62 10.72 12.61 -21.48
CA VAL A 62 9.90 12.73 -22.70
C VAL A 62 10.09 14.10 -23.37
N ASN A 63 10.23 15.17 -22.60
CA ASN A 63 10.56 16.49 -23.14
C ASN A 63 11.95 16.50 -23.79
N ASP A 64 12.96 15.94 -23.14
CA ASP A 64 14.33 15.91 -23.63
C ASP A 64 14.48 15.02 -24.87
N ALA A 65 13.84 13.85 -24.89
CA ALA A 65 13.95 12.89 -25.99
C ALA A 65 13.13 13.28 -27.24
N TYR A 66 11.94 13.86 -27.05
CA TYR A 66 10.99 14.09 -28.15
C TYR A 66 10.58 15.56 -28.35
N GLY A 67 11.08 16.48 -27.51
CA GLY A 67 10.74 17.90 -27.56
C GLY A 67 9.30 18.22 -27.15
N PHE A 68 8.68 17.38 -26.31
CA PHE A 68 7.27 17.53 -25.92
C PHE A 68 7.08 18.74 -25.01
N GLY A 69 6.72 19.89 -25.58
CA GLY A 69 6.31 21.07 -24.82
C GLY A 69 4.88 20.98 -24.25
N SER A 70 4.42 22.04 -23.59
CA SER A 70 3.12 22.12 -22.90
C SER A 70 1.91 21.65 -23.74
N LYS A 71 1.88 21.94 -25.05
CA LYS A 71 0.76 21.53 -25.92
C LYS A 71 0.75 20.03 -26.22
N ARG A 72 1.92 19.39 -26.30
CA ARG A 72 2.07 17.97 -26.64
C ARG A 72 2.02 17.07 -25.41
N ILE A 73 2.34 17.60 -24.23
CA ILE A 73 2.24 16.83 -22.98
C ILE A 73 0.79 16.66 -22.51
N GLN A 74 -0.12 17.58 -22.84
CA GLN A 74 -1.51 17.50 -22.38
C GLN A 74 -2.25 16.25 -22.90
N PRO A 75 -2.14 15.86 -24.19
CA PRO A 75 -2.65 14.57 -24.66
C PRO A 75 -2.05 13.36 -23.92
N PHE A 76 -0.75 13.39 -23.62
CA PHE A 76 -0.09 12.34 -22.84
C PHE A 76 -0.68 12.22 -21.43
N ILE A 77 -0.88 13.35 -20.73
CA ILE A 77 -1.51 13.37 -19.39
C ILE A 77 -2.94 12.84 -19.47
N ASN A 78 -3.72 13.23 -20.48
CA ASN A 78 -5.09 12.74 -20.65
C ASN A 78 -5.13 11.22 -20.89
N SER A 79 -4.20 10.71 -21.71
CA SER A 79 -4.05 9.27 -21.95
C SER A 79 -3.67 8.53 -20.66
N LEU A 80 -2.70 9.04 -19.90
CA LEU A 80 -2.30 8.47 -18.61
C LEU A 80 -3.46 8.40 -17.62
N LEU A 81 -4.28 9.46 -17.53
CA LEU A 81 -5.47 9.48 -16.68
C LEU A 81 -6.53 8.47 -17.15
N SER A 82 -6.70 8.31 -18.46
CA SER A 82 -7.63 7.31 -19.02
C SER A 82 -7.19 5.89 -18.69
N ILE A 83 -5.91 5.57 -18.88
CA ILE A 83 -5.34 4.26 -18.56
C ILE A 83 -5.43 4.00 -17.06
N SER A 84 -5.16 5.00 -16.22
CA SER A 84 -5.30 4.88 -14.76
C SER A 84 -6.75 4.56 -14.36
N LYS A 85 -7.74 5.20 -14.97
CA LYS A 85 -9.16 4.88 -14.73
C LYS A 85 -9.53 3.47 -15.18
N GLU A 86 -9.05 3.05 -16.36
CA GLU A 86 -9.25 1.69 -16.86
C GLU A 86 -8.66 0.66 -15.89
N TYR A 87 -7.43 0.90 -15.40
CA TYR A 87 -6.78 0.07 -14.41
C TYR A 87 -7.58 -0.02 -13.10
N GLN A 88 -8.04 1.11 -12.56
CA GLN A 88 -8.87 1.11 -11.35
C GLN A 88 -10.19 0.35 -11.55
N LYS A 89 -10.78 0.46 -12.74
CA LYS A 89 -11.97 -0.31 -13.09
C LYS A 89 -11.65 -1.82 -13.15
N MET A 90 -10.58 -2.23 -13.83
CA MET A 90 -10.16 -3.63 -13.87
C MET A 90 -9.89 -4.20 -12.47
N LYS A 91 -9.25 -3.42 -11.59
CA LYS A 91 -9.03 -3.79 -10.19
C LYS A 91 -10.32 -3.95 -9.38
N THR A 92 -11.37 -3.19 -9.72
CA THR A 92 -12.66 -3.24 -9.03
C THR A 92 -13.56 -4.35 -9.55
N ASP A 93 -13.57 -4.57 -10.87
CA ASP A 93 -14.45 -5.56 -11.52
C ASP A 93 -13.91 -6.99 -11.38
N ASN A 94 -12.57 -7.13 -11.36
CA ASN A 94 -11.86 -8.38 -11.18
C ASN A 94 -11.05 -8.25 -9.87
N ASP A 95 -9.72 -8.42 -9.94
CA ASP A 95 -8.82 -8.39 -8.81
C ASP A 95 -7.55 -7.57 -9.13
N GLU A 96 -6.78 -7.21 -8.11
CA GLU A 96 -5.52 -6.45 -8.27
C GLU A 96 -4.49 -7.20 -9.10
N GLU A 97 -4.29 -8.50 -8.83
CA GLU A 97 -3.35 -9.35 -9.56
C GLU A 97 -3.69 -9.43 -11.06
N TYR A 98 -4.99 -9.50 -11.39
CA TYR A 98 -5.44 -9.48 -12.79
C TYR A 98 -5.15 -8.14 -13.46
N ALA A 99 -5.42 -7.03 -12.77
CA ALA A 99 -5.21 -5.69 -13.31
C ALA A 99 -3.71 -5.42 -13.53
N ASP A 100 -2.86 -5.88 -12.61
CA ASP A 100 -1.41 -5.80 -12.70
C ASP A 100 -0.87 -6.61 -13.88
N GLU A 101 -1.36 -7.85 -14.06
CA GLU A 101 -0.90 -8.69 -15.16
C GLU A 101 -1.30 -8.12 -16.52
N LYS A 102 -2.51 -7.58 -16.64
CA LYS A 102 -2.92 -6.86 -17.85
C LYS A 102 -2.08 -5.63 -18.13
N LEU A 103 -1.71 -4.88 -17.09
CA LEU A 103 -0.83 -3.74 -17.24
C LEU A 103 0.56 -4.18 -17.69
N ARG A 104 1.14 -5.20 -17.06
CA ARG A 104 2.44 -5.80 -17.42
C ARG A 104 2.47 -6.21 -18.88
N MET A 105 1.49 -7.00 -19.32
CA MET A 105 1.37 -7.44 -20.72
C MET A 105 1.32 -6.26 -21.70
N LYS A 106 0.56 -5.19 -21.38
CA LYS A 106 0.51 -3.98 -22.22
C LYS A 106 1.89 -3.30 -22.32
N VAL A 107 2.63 -3.23 -21.22
CA VAL A 107 3.98 -2.63 -21.23
C VAL A 107 4.97 -3.51 -22.01
N GLU A 108 4.92 -4.84 -21.86
CA GLU A 108 5.76 -5.76 -22.64
C GLU A 108 5.50 -5.60 -24.15
N GLN A 109 4.23 -5.50 -24.55
CA GLN A 109 3.85 -5.28 -25.95
C GLN A 109 4.35 -3.95 -26.53
N ILE A 110 4.52 -2.91 -25.70
CA ILE A 110 5.01 -1.59 -26.15
C ILE A 110 6.53 -1.56 -26.21
N THR A 111 7.20 -2.24 -25.27
CA THR A 111 8.65 -2.19 -25.10
C THR A 111 9.38 -3.33 -25.82
N ASP A 112 8.65 -4.29 -26.37
CA ASP A 112 9.17 -5.55 -26.93
C ASP A 112 10.17 -6.25 -25.99
N THR A 113 10.02 -6.01 -24.69
CA THR A 113 10.92 -6.47 -23.64
C THR A 113 10.11 -7.22 -22.59
N LYS A 114 10.61 -8.39 -22.16
CA LYS A 114 9.98 -9.16 -21.08
C LYS A 114 10.15 -8.43 -19.76
N ILE A 115 9.05 -8.24 -19.04
CA ILE A 115 9.01 -7.53 -17.75
C ILE A 115 8.64 -8.53 -16.67
N ASP A 116 9.56 -8.80 -15.77
CA ASP A 116 9.33 -9.64 -14.60
C ASP A 116 8.96 -8.76 -13.39
N TYR A 117 8.09 -9.23 -12.51
CA TYR A 117 7.71 -8.46 -11.32
C TYR A 117 8.89 -8.28 -10.36
N LEU A 118 8.99 -7.10 -9.78
CA LEU A 118 9.98 -6.82 -8.74
C LEU A 118 9.72 -7.73 -7.53
N TYR A 119 10.76 -8.42 -7.06
CA TYR A 119 10.72 -9.39 -5.94
C TYR A 119 10.04 -10.72 -6.22
N GLU A 120 9.68 -11.06 -7.46
CA GLU A 120 9.18 -12.41 -7.77
C GLU A 120 10.20 -13.49 -7.41
N ASP A 121 11.48 -13.24 -7.68
CA ASP A 121 12.57 -14.17 -7.36
C ASP A 121 12.82 -14.26 -5.86
N GLU A 122 12.68 -13.15 -5.13
CA GLU A 122 12.81 -13.12 -3.67
C GLU A 122 11.62 -13.80 -2.98
N MET A 123 10.40 -13.61 -3.49
CA MET A 123 9.20 -14.33 -3.06
C MET A 123 9.33 -15.83 -3.33
N LYS A 124 9.76 -16.24 -4.52
CA LYS A 124 10.02 -17.65 -4.87
C LYS A 124 11.10 -18.25 -3.97
N ALA A 125 12.18 -17.50 -3.70
CA ALA A 125 13.24 -17.94 -2.81
C ALA A 125 12.79 -18.05 -1.35
N ALA A 126 12.01 -17.09 -0.85
CA ALA A 126 11.44 -17.13 0.50
C ALA A 126 10.44 -18.27 0.65
N HIS A 127 9.57 -18.49 -0.34
CA HIS A 127 8.61 -19.58 -0.36
C HIS A 127 9.31 -20.94 -0.38
N LYS A 128 10.37 -21.09 -1.19
CA LYS A 128 11.19 -22.30 -1.22
C LYS A 128 11.84 -22.60 0.15
N ARG A 129 12.43 -21.58 0.78
CA ARG A 129 13.02 -21.72 2.14
C ARG A 129 11.98 -22.11 3.19
N TYR A 130 10.76 -21.56 3.11
CA TYR A 130 9.66 -21.93 3.99
C TYR A 130 9.26 -23.40 3.79
N LEU A 131 9.12 -23.86 2.55
CA LEU A 131 8.78 -25.26 2.26
C LEU A 131 9.87 -26.24 2.71
N GLU A 132 11.15 -25.86 2.59
CA GLU A 132 12.27 -26.65 3.12
C GLU A 132 12.21 -26.76 4.65
N GLN A 133 11.93 -25.67 5.35
CA GLN A 133 11.74 -25.67 6.81
C GLN A 133 10.55 -26.52 7.26
N VAL A 134 9.43 -26.47 6.53
CA VAL A 134 8.24 -27.27 6.84
C VAL A 134 8.52 -28.77 6.66
N LYS A 135 9.27 -29.16 5.61
CA LYS A 135 9.67 -30.56 5.39
C LYS A 135 10.62 -31.06 6.48
N GLU A 136 11.59 -30.25 6.89
CA GLU A 136 12.51 -30.57 7.99
C GLU A 136 11.76 -30.75 9.33
N HIS A 137 10.61 -30.10 9.51
CA HIS A 137 9.76 -30.25 10.69
C HIS A 137 8.75 -31.43 10.62
N GLU A 138 8.44 -31.95 9.43
CA GLU A 138 7.58 -33.14 9.25
C GLU A 138 8.36 -34.46 9.29
N GLU A 139 9.68 -34.44 9.10
CA GLU A 139 10.56 -35.62 9.14
C GLU A 139 11.18 -35.91 10.53
N VAL A 140 10.75 -35.19 11.58
CA VAL A 140 11.14 -35.39 13.01
C VAL A 140 9.94 -35.85 13.82
#